data_AF-A0A430AKZ4-F1
#
_entry.id   AF-A0A430AKZ4-F1
#
_cell.length_a   1.000
_cell.length_b   1.000
_cell.length_c   1.000
_cell.angle_alpha   90.00
_cell.angle_beta   90.00
_cell.angle_gamma   90.00
#
_symmetry.space_group_name_H-M   'P 1'
#
loop_
_entity.id
_entity.type
_entity.pdbx_description
1 polymer ?
#
loop_
_entity_poly.entity_id
_entity_poly.type
_entity_poly.pdbx_seq_one_letter_code
_entity_poly.pdbx_strand_id
1 'polypeptide(L)'
;MEKKKITFFSKISEDYKKTKQPTDDFLSWLLLRKINTCGKICFAIALWLLWLKFAFNLRFMVFFFEFIFICFIVYLLYSLILKIWQWLK
;
A
#
# COMPACT_ATOMS: atom_id res chain seq x y z
N MET A 1 37.34 -6.59 -7.74
CA MET A 1 36.17 -5.77 -8.14
C MET A 1 34.92 -6.62 -7.98
N GLU A 2 34.24 -6.47 -6.85
CA GLU A 2 33.08 -7.31 -6.48
C GLU A 2 31.84 -6.81 -7.24
N LYS A 3 31.31 -7.61 -8.17
CA LYS A 3 30.04 -7.27 -8.84
C LYS A 3 28.90 -7.52 -7.85
N LYS A 4 28.52 -6.49 -7.09
CA LYS A 4 27.32 -6.50 -6.25
C LYS A 4 26.13 -6.91 -7.13
N LYS A 5 25.51 -8.06 -6.83
CA LYS A 5 24.33 -8.57 -7.52
C LYS A 5 23.16 -7.62 -7.21
N ILE A 6 22.93 -6.63 -8.07
CA ILE A 6 21.85 -5.66 -7.90
C ILE A 6 20.54 -6.44 -7.97
N THR A 7 19.84 -6.51 -6.83
CA THR A 7 18.55 -7.20 -6.76
C THR A 7 17.47 -6.33 -7.37
N PHE A 8 16.44 -6.95 -7.94
CA PHE A 8 15.31 -6.22 -8.55
C PHE A 8 14.69 -5.21 -7.58
N PHE A 9 14.60 -5.58 -6.30
CA PHE A 9 14.11 -4.73 -5.22
C PHE A 9 15.01 -3.50 -4.95
N SER A 10 16.34 -3.64 -4.98
CA SER A 10 17.24 -2.51 -4.76
C SER A 10 17.11 -1.48 -5.89
N LYS A 11 16.94 -1.96 -7.13
CA LYS A 11 16.73 -1.09 -8.30
C LYS A 11 15.39 -0.35 -8.23
N ILE A 12 14.31 -1.02 -7.81
CA ILE A 12 13.00 -0.38 -7.60
C ILE A 12 13.05 0.65 -6.48
N SER A 13 13.75 0.37 -5.39
CA SER A 13 13.87 1.29 -4.26
C SER A 13 14.62 2.56 -4.65
N GLU A 14 15.71 2.43 -5.41
CA GLU A 14 16.45 3.59 -5.94
C GLU A 14 15.62 4.40 -6.94
N ASP A 15 14.91 3.73 -7.86
CA ASP A 15 14.01 4.39 -8.81
C ASP A 15 12.89 5.14 -8.09
N TYR A 16 12.30 4.52 -7.05
CA TYR A 16 11.29 5.16 -6.21
C TYR A 16 11.83 6.43 -5.57
N LYS A 17 12.97 6.36 -4.89
CA LYS A 17 13.57 7.54 -4.24
C LYS A 17 13.91 8.66 -5.22
N LYS A 18 14.29 8.33 -6.46
CA LYS A 18 14.67 9.32 -7.49
C LYS A 18 13.48 9.97 -8.19
N THR A 19 12.37 9.25 -8.35
CA THR A 19 11.24 9.69 -9.20
C THR A 19 9.94 9.92 -8.42
N LYS A 20 9.95 9.68 -7.10
CA LYS A 20 8.88 10.01 -6.17
C LYS A 20 8.70 11.53 -6.09
N GLN A 21 7.45 11.99 -6.21
CA GLN A 21 7.08 13.35 -5.82
C GLN A 21 6.80 13.42 -4.32
N PRO A 22 6.96 14.60 -3.67
CA PRO A 22 6.85 14.75 -2.22
C PRO A 22 5.54 14.23 -1.63
N THR A 23 4.46 14.29 -2.41
CA THR A 23 3.09 13.91 -2.03
C THR A 23 2.70 12.48 -2.39
N ASP A 24 3.53 11.76 -3.15
CA ASP A 24 3.16 10.43 -3.67
C ASP A 24 3.54 9.31 -2.69
N ASP A 25 2.58 8.49 -2.30
CA ASP A 25 2.86 7.20 -1.66
C ASP A 25 3.51 6.21 -2.63
N PHE A 26 4.18 5.18 -2.09
CA PHE A 26 4.86 4.16 -2.89
C PHE A 26 3.92 3.50 -3.91
N LEU A 27 2.69 3.19 -3.49
CA LEU A 27 1.69 2.58 -4.36
C LEU A 27 1.26 3.54 -5.47
N SER A 28 1.04 4.82 -5.12
CA SER A 28 0.69 5.87 -6.08
C SER A 28 1.80 6.06 -7.10
N TRP A 29 3.05 6.13 -6.67
CA TRP A 29 4.20 6.20 -7.58
C TRP A 29 4.29 4.96 -8.51
N LEU A 30 4.12 3.77 -7.95
CA LEU A 30 4.19 2.51 -8.70
C LEU A 30 3.09 2.47 -9.77
N LEU A 31 1.86 2.80 -9.40
CA LEU A 31 0.69 2.77 -10.29
C LEU A 31 0.66 3.95 -11.28
N LEU A 32 1.09 5.15 -10.89
CA LEU A 32 1.04 6.31 -11.78
C LEU A 32 2.23 6.38 -12.74
N ARG A 33 3.46 6.18 -12.25
CA ARG A 33 4.70 6.49 -13.00
C ARG A 33 5.46 5.27 -13.49
N LYS A 34 5.52 4.20 -12.69
CA LYS A 34 6.32 3.02 -13.06
C LYS A 34 5.57 2.10 -14.01
N ILE A 35 4.26 1.94 -13.81
CA ILE A 35 3.41 1.03 -14.57
C ILE A 35 2.74 1.76 -15.74
N ASN A 36 2.89 1.21 -16.95
CA ASN A 36 2.24 1.72 -18.16
C ASN A 36 0.71 1.47 -18.13
N THR A 37 -0.09 2.20 -18.92
CA THR A 37 -1.58 2.14 -18.89
C THR A 37 -2.13 0.70 -18.97
N CYS A 38 -1.52 -0.16 -19.78
CA CYS A 38 -1.88 -1.57 -19.89
C CYS A 38 -1.59 -2.37 -18.60
N GLY A 39 -0.50 -2.08 -17.91
CA GLY A 39 -0.19 -2.68 -16.61
C GLY A 39 -1.11 -2.19 -15.49
N LYS A 40 -1.63 -0.95 -15.57
CA LYS A 40 -2.65 -0.45 -14.62
C LYS A 40 -3.96 -1.22 -14.78
N ILE A 41 -4.37 -1.45 -16.03
CA ILE A 41 -5.56 -2.27 -16.36
C ILE A 41 -5.35 -3.71 -15.88
N CYS A 42 -4.19 -4.31 -16.13
CA CYS A 42 -3.87 -5.65 -15.66
C CYS A 42 -3.90 -5.74 -14.13
N PHE A 43 -3.35 -4.75 -13.42
CA PHE A 43 -3.42 -4.67 -11.96
C PHE A 43 -4.87 -4.56 -11.46
N ALA A 44 -5.69 -3.71 -12.10
CA ALA A 44 -7.10 -3.56 -11.75
C ALA A 44 -7.89 -4.86 -11.98
N ILE A 45 -7.66 -5.56 -13.09
CA ILE A 45 -8.28 -6.86 -13.39
C ILE A 45 -7.82 -7.91 -12.38
N ALA A 46 -6.54 -7.96 -12.04
CA ALA A 46 -6.02 -8.86 -11.03
C ALA A 46 -6.66 -8.61 -9.66
N LEU A 47 -6.81 -7.34 -9.27
CA LEU A 47 -7.48 -6.94 -8.03
C LEU A 47 -8.97 -7.32 -8.05
N TRP A 48 -9.62 -7.18 -9.20
CA TRP A 48 -11.03 -7.55 -9.39
C TRP A 48 -11.26 -9.06 -9.32
N LEU A 49 -10.39 -9.86 -9.93
CA LEU A 49 -10.45 -11.33 -9.85
C LEU A 49 -10.15 -11.82 -8.44
N LEU A 50 -9.19 -11.17 -7.76
CA LEU A 50 -8.91 -11.43 -6.36
C LEU A 50 -10.16 -11.15 -5.52
N TRP A 51 -10.79 -9.99 -5.73
CA TRP A 51 -12.03 -9.63 -5.06
C TRP A 51 -13.13 -10.65 -5.30
N LEU A 52 -13.41 -11.04 -6.56
CA LEU A 52 -14.41 -12.06 -6.86
C LEU A 52 -14.12 -13.39 -6.16
N LYS A 53 -12.87 -13.86 -6.16
CA LYS A 53 -12.49 -15.11 -5.49
C LYS A 53 -12.79 -15.09 -3.99
N PHE A 54 -12.60 -13.95 -3.35
CA PHE A 54 -12.73 -13.83 -1.90
C PHE A 54 -14.11 -13.35 -1.43
N ALA A 55 -14.79 -12.52 -2.22
CA ALA A 55 -16.08 -11.92 -1.88
C ALA A 55 -17.20 -12.97 -1.73
N PHE A 56 -17.15 -14.06 -2.49
CA PHE A 56 -18.13 -15.15 -2.35
C PHE A 56 -17.93 -16.00 -1.08
N ASN A 57 -16.82 -15.83 -0.36
CA ASN A 57 -16.57 -16.55 0.88
C ASN A 57 -16.96 -15.67 2.08
N LEU A 58 -18.15 -15.92 2.63
CA LEU A 58 -18.71 -15.17 3.77
C LEU A 58 -17.72 -15.09 4.96
N ARG A 59 -16.98 -16.18 5.22
CA ARG A 59 -15.97 -16.22 6.28
C ARG A 59 -14.85 -15.21 6.02
N PHE A 60 -14.38 -15.12 4.78
CA PHE A 60 -13.35 -14.14 4.41
C PHE A 60 -13.86 -12.70 4.55
N MET A 61 -15.11 -12.44 4.17
CA MET A 61 -15.72 -11.13 4.32
C MET A 61 -15.74 -10.68 5.79
N VAL A 62 -16.15 -11.56 6.70
CA VAL A 62 -16.16 -11.27 8.16
C VAL A 62 -14.75 -10.99 8.67
N PHE A 63 -13.77 -11.84 8.36
CA PHE A 63 -12.37 -11.61 8.78
C PHE A 63 -11.78 -10.33 8.20
N PHE A 64 -12.10 -9.99 6.96
CA PHE A 64 -11.64 -8.75 6.34
C PHE A 64 -12.23 -7.52 7.04
N PHE A 65 -13.52 -7.56 7.36
CA PHE A 65 -14.16 -6.50 8.15
C PHE A 65 -13.60 -6.39 9.56
N GLU A 66 -13.36 -7.51 10.24
CA GLU A 66 -12.74 -7.55 11.56
C GLU A 66 -11.34 -6.95 11.54
N PHE A 67 -10.54 -7.28 10.52
CA PHE A 67 -9.21 -6.70 10.33
C PHE A 67 -9.28 -5.18 10.11
N ILE A 68 -10.16 -4.70 9.23
CA ILE A 68 -10.36 -3.26 9.00
C ILE A 68 -10.79 -2.56 10.29
N PHE A 69 -11.69 -3.19 11.04
CA PHE A 69 -12.19 -2.64 12.30
C PHE A 69 -11.07 -2.48 13.33
N ILE A 70 -10.20 -3.49 13.47
CA ILE A 70 -9.01 -3.41 14.32
C ILE A 70 -8.08 -2.29 13.85
N CYS A 71 -7.78 -2.20 12.55
CA CYS A 71 -6.96 -1.12 12.00
C CYS A 71 -7.55 0.27 12.29
N PHE A 72 -8.87 0.41 12.19
CA PHE A 72 -9.57 1.65 12.49
C PHE A 72 -9.45 2.03 13.98
N ILE A 73 -9.61 1.07 14.89
CA ILE A 73 -9.41 1.30 16.34
C ILE A 73 -7.98 1.77 16.61
N VAL A 74 -6.97 1.12 16.02
CA VAL A 74 -5.57 1.51 16.17
C VAL A 74 -5.32 2.92 15.65
N TYR A 75 -5.89 3.27 14.48
CA TYR A 75 -5.80 4.61 13.93
C TYR A 75 -6.44 5.66 14.86
N LEU A 76 -7.61 5.37 15.41
CA LEU A 76 -8.27 6.27 16.37
C LEU A 76 -7.42 6.48 17.61
N LEU A 77 -6.89 5.41 18.22
CA LEU A 77 -5.97 5.48 19.36
C LEU A 77 -4.76 6.37 19.06
N TYR A 78 -4.11 6.14 17.91
CA TYR A 78 -2.97 6.96 17.49
C TYR A 78 -3.36 8.44 17.33
N SER A 79 -4.51 8.72 16.72
CA SER A 79 -5.00 10.08 16.53
C SER A 79 -5.31 10.79 17.85
N LEU A 80 -5.83 10.06 18.84
CA LEU A 80 -6.11 10.58 20.18
C LEU A 80 -4.81 10.89 20.93
N ILE A 81 -3.84 9.98 20.87
CA ILE A 81 -2.51 10.20 21.48
C ILE A 81 -1.85 11.45 20.89
N LEU A 82 -1.89 11.61 19.56
CA LEU A 82 -1.35 12.81 18.90
C LEU A 82 -2.06 14.09 19.36
N LYS A 83 -3.40 14.07 19.45
CA LYS A 83 -4.16 15.23 19.95
C LYS A 83 -3.80 15.58 21.38
N ILE A 84 -3.67 14.59 22.26
CA ILE A 84 -3.29 14.79 23.67
C ILE A 84 -1.87 15.37 23.74
N TRP A 85 -0.94 14.83 22.96
CA TRP A 85 0.43 15.32 22.89
C TRP A 85 0.51 16.78 22.42
N GLN A 86 -0.30 17.15 21.43
CA GLN A 86 -0.40 18.53 20.94
C GLN A 86 -1.03 19.48 21.97
N TRP A 87 -1.94 18.99 22.81
CA TRP A 87 -2.56 19.78 23.88
C TRP A 87 -1.63 19.99 25.09
N LEU A 88 -0.71 19.05 25.33
CA LEU A 88 0.28 19.12 26.41
C LEU A 88 1.52 19.94 26.06
N LYS A 89 1.71 20.28 24.79
CA LYS A 89 2.82 21.11 24.29
C LYS A 89 2.37 22.55 24.13
#